data_AF-A0A511Y4S4-F1
#
_entry.id   AF-A0A511Y4S4-F1
#
_cell.length_a   1.000
_cell.length_b   1.000
_cell.length_c   1.000
_cell.angle_alpha   90.00
_cell.angle_beta   90.00
_cell.angle_gamma   90.00
#
_symmetry.space_group_name_H-M   'P 1'
#
loop_
_entity.id
_entity.type
_entity.pdbx_description
1 polymer ?
#
loop_
_entity_poly.entity_id
_entity_poly.type
_entity_poly.pdbx_seq_one_letter_code
_entity_poly.pdbx_strand_id
1 'polypeptide(L)'
;MRKNILFAAALLFSVSSQAQLLDIIKSTVKNKTGVDLDNPSKPKSSTTTTTTNTTPITPTKASPVNLGNLTSTQISSGLKEALSLGVTDGVKKLALTDGFFKNEAVKILMPEKLRKIDTTLRSLGMGSLADEGVKLLNRAAEDAVTEAAPIFTKAITSMTITDAKNILLSSDNAATNYLQTKTQSQLFTAFQPKVKASLGKVGADTVWKNLISKYNTFTGQSVTTDLNEYVTTETINGVFKMVADKESGIRNSPAMRTTSILQKVFGAQDGK
;
A
#
# COMPACT_ATOMS: atom_id res chain seq x y z
N MET A 1 -11.01 -64.28 8.91
CA MET A 1 -10.72 -64.16 7.46
C MET A 1 -9.84 -62.92 7.30
N ARG A 2 -8.50 -63.04 7.22
CA ARG A 2 -7.66 -62.94 6.00
C ARG A 2 -8.13 -61.81 5.05
N LYS A 3 -7.35 -60.88 4.52
CA LYS A 3 -5.94 -60.39 4.57
C LYS A 3 -5.97 -59.23 3.53
N ASN A 4 -5.21 -58.14 3.72
CA ASN A 4 -4.25 -57.63 2.72
C ASN A 4 -3.53 -56.37 3.23
N ILE A 5 -2.21 -56.50 3.23
CA ILE A 5 -1.14 -55.54 3.53
C ILE A 5 -0.40 -55.34 2.20
N LEU A 6 -0.11 -54.10 1.78
CA LEU A 6 1.01 -53.69 0.90
C LEU A 6 1.21 -52.16 1.10
N PHE A 7 2.20 -51.68 1.85
CA PHE A 7 3.62 -51.37 1.53
C PHE A 7 3.91 -50.26 0.49
N ALA A 8 4.46 -49.16 1.03
CA ALA A 8 5.58 -48.32 0.56
C ALA A 8 5.52 -47.56 -0.79
N ALA A 9 5.73 -46.23 -0.73
CA ALA A 9 6.94 -45.58 -1.27
C ALA A 9 6.95 -44.09 -0.88
N ALA A 10 7.97 -43.68 -0.13
CA ALA A 10 8.37 -42.30 0.04
C ALA A 10 9.15 -41.85 -1.21
N LEU A 11 8.83 -40.66 -1.74
CA LEU A 11 9.65 -39.99 -2.76
C LEU A 11 9.83 -38.53 -2.36
N LEU A 12 11.06 -38.23 -1.95
CA LEU A 12 11.63 -36.90 -1.82
C LEU A 12 11.77 -36.31 -3.23
N PHE A 13 11.26 -35.10 -3.47
CA PHE A 13 11.66 -34.30 -4.62
C PHE A 13 12.42 -33.05 -4.15
N SER A 14 13.68 -33.07 -4.52
CA SER A 14 14.72 -32.06 -4.36
C SER A 14 14.45 -30.80 -5.17
N VAL A 15 14.79 -29.67 -4.58
CA VAL A 15 14.99 -28.36 -5.21
C VAL A 15 16.13 -28.39 -6.24
N SER A 16 15.90 -27.78 -7.41
CA SER A 16 16.85 -26.99 -8.25
C SER A 16 16.56 -27.18 -9.75
N SER A 17 16.22 -26.08 -10.43
CA SER A 17 16.57 -25.81 -11.84
C SER A 17 16.03 -24.44 -12.28
N GLN A 18 16.76 -23.38 -11.92
CA GLN A 18 16.52 -22.01 -12.42
C GLN A 18 17.25 -21.73 -13.76
N ALA A 19 17.52 -22.76 -14.57
CA ALA A 19 18.27 -22.62 -15.83
C ALA A 19 17.43 -22.74 -17.11
N GLN A 20 16.14 -23.12 -17.02
CA GLN A 20 15.30 -23.35 -18.22
C GLN A 20 14.52 -22.11 -18.71
N LEU A 21 14.63 -20.96 -18.04
CA LEU A 21 13.91 -19.74 -18.44
C LEU A 21 14.71 -18.83 -19.39
N LEU A 22 16.02 -19.04 -19.56
CA LEU A 22 16.87 -18.18 -20.41
C LEU A 22 16.92 -18.65 -21.88
N ASP A 23 16.75 -19.95 -22.15
CA ASP A 23 16.79 -20.50 -23.52
C ASP A 23 15.49 -20.24 -24.31
N ILE A 24 14.36 -20.11 -23.61
CA ILE A 24 13.07 -19.78 -24.21
C ILE A 24 13.03 -18.31 -24.67
N ILE A 25 13.72 -17.42 -23.96
CA ILE A 25 13.78 -15.99 -24.30
C ILE A 25 14.71 -15.76 -25.51
N LYS A 26 15.85 -16.45 -25.58
CA LYS A 26 16.79 -16.30 -26.72
C LYS A 26 16.24 -16.83 -28.05
N SER A 27 15.56 -17.98 -28.04
CA SER A 27 14.98 -18.58 -29.25
C SER A 27 13.81 -17.78 -29.82
N THR A 28 13.05 -17.08 -28.97
CA THR A 28 11.92 -16.24 -29.39
C THR A 28 12.39 -14.92 -30.02
N VAL A 29 13.54 -14.38 -29.62
CA VAL A 29 14.11 -13.16 -30.20
C VAL A 29 14.70 -13.43 -31.60
N LYS A 30 15.40 -14.55 -31.79
CA LYS A 30 15.96 -14.94 -33.11
C LYS A 30 14.88 -15.12 -34.18
N ASN A 31 13.75 -15.74 -33.82
CA ASN A 31 12.65 -16.01 -34.76
C ASN A 31 11.78 -14.78 -35.09
N LYS A 32 11.85 -13.68 -34.33
CA LYS A 32 11.02 -12.48 -34.57
C LYS A 32 11.77 -11.24 -35.04
N THR A 33 13.08 -11.16 -34.87
CA THR A 33 13.85 -9.98 -35.31
C THR A 33 15.01 -10.30 -36.25
N GLY A 34 15.39 -11.58 -36.43
CA GLY A 34 16.51 -11.97 -37.29
C GLY A 34 17.87 -11.43 -36.84
N VAL A 35 17.95 -10.81 -35.65
CA VAL A 35 19.18 -10.23 -35.10
C VAL A 35 19.88 -11.30 -34.27
N ASP A 36 21.04 -11.74 -34.75
CA ASP A 36 21.98 -12.56 -34.01
C ASP A 36 22.85 -11.66 -33.12
N LEU A 37 22.83 -11.87 -31.79
CA LEU A 37 23.53 -11.01 -30.82
C LEU A 37 25.02 -11.34 -30.68
N ASP A 38 25.53 -12.38 -31.33
CA ASP A 38 26.94 -12.77 -31.23
C ASP A 38 27.83 -12.14 -32.32
N ASN A 39 27.30 -11.34 -33.27
CA ASN A 39 28.13 -10.67 -34.28
C ASN A 39 27.44 -9.45 -34.96
N PRO A 40 27.85 -8.18 -34.73
CA PRO A 40 27.15 -7.02 -35.30
C PRO A 40 27.73 -6.62 -36.66
N SER A 41 26.97 -6.85 -37.74
CA SER A 41 27.27 -6.37 -39.09
C SER A 41 26.05 -5.64 -39.69
N LYS A 42 26.19 -4.34 -40.01
CA LYS A 42 25.19 -3.47 -40.70
C LYS A 42 24.65 -4.11 -42.00
N PRO A 43 23.35 -3.96 -42.37
CA PRO A 43 22.96 -2.98 -43.43
C PRO A 43 21.47 -2.51 -43.38
N LYS A 44 21.11 -1.29 -43.85
CA LYS A 44 20.56 -0.86 -45.16
C LYS A 44 19.05 -1.09 -45.39
N SER A 45 18.41 -0.01 -45.86
CA SER A 45 16.99 0.17 -46.19
C SER A 45 16.51 -0.66 -47.41
N SER A 46 15.28 -1.18 -47.38
CA SER A 46 14.46 -1.45 -48.57
C SER A 46 12.99 -1.77 -48.25
N THR A 47 12.10 -0.93 -48.78
CA THR A 47 10.67 -1.12 -49.07
C THR A 47 10.39 -2.42 -49.83
N THR A 48 9.30 -3.14 -49.54
CA THR A 48 8.46 -3.86 -50.54
C THR A 48 7.10 -4.26 -49.96
N THR A 49 6.06 -3.85 -50.68
CA THR A 49 4.64 -4.21 -50.61
C THR A 49 4.41 -5.68 -50.99
N THR A 50 3.55 -6.43 -50.28
CA THR A 50 2.72 -7.51 -50.88
C THR A 50 1.53 -7.85 -49.98
N THR A 51 0.35 -7.76 -50.59
CA THR A 51 -0.98 -8.23 -50.19
C THR A 51 -1.14 -9.75 -50.22
N THR A 52 -1.81 -10.34 -49.23
CA THR A 52 -2.68 -11.53 -49.39
C THR A 52 -3.74 -11.59 -48.28
N ASN A 53 -4.99 -11.82 -48.70
CA ASN A 53 -6.21 -11.93 -47.88
C ASN A 53 -6.30 -13.25 -47.12
N THR A 54 -6.85 -13.24 -45.89
CA THR A 54 -7.82 -14.24 -45.38
C THR A 54 -8.44 -13.79 -44.04
N THR A 55 -9.77 -13.65 -44.05
CA THR A 55 -10.78 -13.86 -42.98
C THR A 55 -10.62 -13.16 -41.60
N PRO A 56 -11.59 -12.32 -41.17
CA PRO A 56 -11.48 -11.54 -39.95
C PRO A 56 -11.79 -12.36 -38.69
N ILE A 57 -10.74 -12.68 -37.92
CA ILE A 57 -10.86 -12.90 -36.47
C ILE A 57 -10.97 -11.54 -35.79
N THR A 58 -12.10 -11.28 -35.15
CA THR A 58 -12.38 -10.06 -34.40
C THR A 58 -11.33 -9.86 -33.30
N PRO A 59 -10.47 -8.83 -33.34
CA PRO A 59 -9.80 -8.38 -32.14
C PRO A 59 -10.84 -7.61 -31.33
N THR A 60 -11.10 -8.05 -30.10
CA THR A 60 -11.80 -7.24 -29.09
C THR A 60 -11.22 -5.83 -29.09
N LYS A 61 -12.02 -4.90 -29.59
CA LYS A 61 -11.78 -3.46 -29.64
C LYS A 61 -11.54 -2.96 -28.21
N ALA A 62 -10.27 -2.87 -27.80
CA ALA A 62 -9.89 -1.94 -26.75
C ALA A 62 -10.21 -0.54 -27.29
N SER A 63 -11.27 0.08 -26.77
CA SER A 63 -11.62 1.44 -27.14
C SER A 63 -10.43 2.35 -26.80
N PRO A 64 -9.94 3.20 -27.72
CA PRO A 64 -8.95 4.18 -27.37
C PRO A 64 -9.56 5.11 -26.33
N VAL A 65 -8.95 5.15 -25.14
CA VAL A 65 -9.34 6.04 -24.05
C VAL A 65 -9.43 7.46 -24.61
N ASN A 66 -10.61 8.07 -24.60
CA ASN A 66 -10.80 9.42 -25.12
C ASN A 66 -10.30 10.47 -24.11
N LEU A 67 -9.01 10.40 -23.80
CA LEU A 67 -8.24 11.47 -23.15
C LEU A 67 -8.00 12.64 -24.12
N GLY A 68 -8.38 12.52 -25.40
CA GLY A 68 -8.12 13.50 -26.45
C GLY A 68 -8.74 14.89 -26.20
N ASN A 69 -9.77 14.97 -25.36
CA ASN A 69 -10.39 16.22 -24.95
C ASN A 69 -9.78 16.86 -23.70
N LEU A 70 -8.83 16.21 -23.01
CA LEU A 70 -8.17 16.75 -21.82
C LEU A 70 -6.71 17.07 -22.12
N THR A 71 -6.32 18.29 -21.77
CA THR A 71 -4.90 18.69 -21.80
C THR A 71 -4.14 17.93 -20.72
N SER A 72 -2.85 17.67 -20.95
CA SER A 72 -1.96 17.06 -19.94
C SER A 72 -1.95 17.86 -18.62
N THR A 73 -2.12 19.19 -18.71
CA THR A 73 -2.26 20.08 -17.55
C THR A 73 -3.53 19.79 -16.75
N GLN A 74 -4.69 19.61 -17.41
CA GLN A 74 -5.96 19.28 -16.75
C GLN A 74 -5.91 17.92 -16.05
N ILE A 75 -5.28 16.93 -16.68
CA ILE A 75 -5.05 15.61 -16.06
C ILE A 75 -4.23 15.77 -14.78
N SER A 76 -3.12 16.52 -14.86
CA SER A 76 -2.25 16.75 -13.71
C SER A 76 -2.96 17.49 -12.58
N SER A 77 -3.65 18.59 -12.89
CA SER A 77 -4.36 19.37 -11.88
C SER A 77 -5.49 18.58 -11.24
N GLY A 78 -6.27 17.84 -12.03
CA GLY A 78 -7.38 17.03 -11.52
C GLY A 78 -6.90 15.91 -10.60
N LEU A 79 -5.84 15.20 -10.96
CA LEU A 79 -5.28 14.17 -10.08
C LEU A 79 -4.70 14.78 -8.80
N LYS A 80 -3.96 15.89 -8.89
CA LYS A 80 -3.41 16.56 -7.71
C LYS A 80 -4.51 17.03 -6.77
N GLU A 81 -5.60 17.58 -7.32
CA GLU A 81 -6.77 17.98 -6.53
C GLU A 81 -7.43 16.76 -5.85
N ALA A 82 -7.61 15.66 -6.59
CA ALA A 82 -8.14 14.40 -6.05
C ALA A 82 -7.35 13.94 -4.83
N LEU A 83 -6.03 13.90 -4.98
CA LEU A 83 -5.11 13.48 -3.94
C LEU A 83 -5.09 14.44 -2.77
N SER A 84 -5.09 15.75 -3.04
CA SER A 84 -5.09 16.77 -2.00
C SER A 84 -6.34 16.66 -1.15
N LEU A 85 -7.52 16.53 -1.76
CA LEU A 85 -8.78 16.35 -1.05
C LEU A 85 -8.78 15.02 -0.29
N GLY A 86 -8.40 13.93 -0.95
CA GLY A 86 -8.46 12.60 -0.36
C GLY A 86 -7.54 12.42 0.83
N VAL A 87 -6.30 12.90 0.71
CA VAL A 87 -5.33 12.88 1.80
C VAL A 87 -5.76 13.81 2.93
N THR A 88 -6.19 15.04 2.62
CA THR A 88 -6.61 16.00 3.66
C THR A 88 -7.79 15.46 4.45
N ASP A 89 -8.80 14.89 3.78
CA ASP A 89 -9.93 14.23 4.44
C ASP A 89 -9.49 13.06 5.30
N GLY A 90 -8.64 12.18 4.77
CA GLY A 90 -8.14 10.99 5.47
C GLY A 90 -7.35 11.35 6.72
N VAL A 91 -6.37 12.25 6.58
CA VAL A 91 -5.55 12.77 7.69
C VAL A 91 -6.42 13.46 8.73
N LYS A 92 -7.36 14.32 8.33
CA LYS A 92 -8.28 14.99 9.27
C LYS A 92 -9.11 13.98 10.05
N LYS A 93 -9.71 12.99 9.39
CA LYS A 93 -10.52 11.95 10.06
C LYS A 93 -9.71 11.17 11.10
N LEU A 94 -8.48 10.81 10.74
CA LEU A 94 -7.58 10.06 11.61
C LEU A 94 -7.01 10.89 12.77
N ALA A 95 -6.88 12.20 12.60
CA ALA A 95 -6.39 13.10 13.64
C ALA A 95 -7.45 13.45 14.71
N LEU A 96 -8.73 13.14 14.46
CA LEU A 96 -9.78 13.35 15.46
C LEU A 96 -9.69 12.31 16.58
N THR A 97 -10.23 12.66 17.75
CA THR A 97 -10.43 11.69 18.82
C THR A 97 -11.27 10.52 18.30
N ASP A 98 -10.78 9.30 18.56
CA ASP A 98 -11.32 8.04 18.06
C ASP A 98 -11.16 7.79 16.55
N GLY A 99 -10.43 8.65 15.84
CA GLY A 99 -10.09 8.51 14.44
C GLY A 99 -9.31 7.22 14.14
N PHE A 100 -8.49 6.77 15.09
CA PHE A 100 -7.88 5.44 15.07
C PHE A 100 -8.63 4.46 15.96
N PHE A 101 -8.92 4.84 17.21
CA PHE A 101 -9.38 3.87 18.22
C PHE A 101 -10.72 3.19 17.89
N LYS A 102 -11.66 3.91 17.26
CA LYS A 102 -12.97 3.36 16.83
C LYS A 102 -13.01 3.01 15.35
N ASN A 103 -11.92 3.22 14.62
CA ASN A 103 -11.85 2.86 13.21
C ASN A 103 -11.22 1.48 13.04
N GLU A 104 -12.04 0.44 12.88
CA GLU A 104 -11.60 -0.95 12.76
C GLU A 104 -10.59 -1.18 11.62
N ALA A 105 -10.60 -0.33 10.58
CA ALA A 105 -9.69 -0.46 9.46
C ALA A 105 -8.24 -0.13 9.85
N VAL A 106 -8.03 0.79 10.80
CA VAL A 106 -6.71 1.32 11.15
C VAL A 106 -6.39 1.25 12.64
N LYS A 107 -7.30 0.73 13.46
CA LYS A 107 -7.13 0.63 14.91
C LYS A 107 -5.82 -0.12 15.22
N ILE A 108 -4.96 0.55 15.97
CA ILE A 108 -3.68 -0.02 16.39
C ILE A 108 -3.96 -0.97 17.55
N LEU A 109 -3.64 -2.23 17.35
CA LEU A 109 -3.72 -3.26 18.40
C LEU A 109 -2.37 -3.36 19.12
N MET A 110 -2.33 -4.18 20.18
CA MET A 110 -1.05 -4.51 20.77
C MET A 110 -0.19 -5.31 19.78
N PRO A 111 1.14 -5.07 19.72
CA PRO A 111 2.07 -5.87 18.94
C PRO A 111 1.95 -7.35 19.26
N GLU A 112 2.27 -8.24 18.30
CA GLU A 112 2.12 -9.68 18.49
C GLU A 112 2.81 -10.23 19.73
N LYS A 113 4.02 -9.72 20.02
CA LYS A 113 4.80 -10.08 21.22
C LYS A 113 4.07 -9.77 22.53
N LEU A 114 3.13 -8.82 22.48
CA LEU A 114 2.39 -8.29 23.62
C LEU A 114 0.94 -8.80 23.67
N ARG A 115 0.45 -9.48 22.62
CA ARG A 115 -0.89 -10.10 22.63
C ARG A 115 -1.03 -11.15 23.73
N LYS A 116 0.04 -11.89 24.05
CA LYS A 116 0.05 -12.83 25.19
C LYS A 116 -0.15 -12.12 26.52
N ILE A 117 0.37 -10.90 26.65
CA ILE A 117 0.18 -10.06 27.83
C ILE A 117 -1.28 -9.65 27.95
N ASP A 118 -1.88 -9.17 26.85
CA ASP A 118 -3.32 -8.82 26.80
C ASP A 118 -4.21 -10.00 27.21
N THR A 119 -4.04 -11.19 26.61
CA THR A 119 -4.84 -12.37 26.96
C THR A 119 -4.70 -12.76 28.42
N THR A 120 -3.47 -12.72 28.96
CA THR A 120 -3.20 -13.09 30.36
C THR A 120 -3.80 -12.08 31.33
N LEU A 121 -3.70 -10.79 31.04
CA LEU A 121 -4.29 -9.76 31.90
C LEU A 121 -5.82 -9.86 31.92
N ARG A 122 -6.42 -10.14 30.77
CA ARG A 122 -7.87 -10.38 30.70
C ARG A 122 -8.28 -11.60 31.52
N SER A 123 -7.54 -12.70 31.47
CA SER A 123 -7.86 -13.90 32.27
C SER A 123 -7.72 -13.67 33.78
N LEU A 124 -6.86 -12.74 34.19
CA LEU A 124 -6.68 -12.32 35.59
C LEU A 124 -7.68 -11.23 36.04
N GLY A 125 -8.68 -10.89 35.23
CA GLY A 125 -9.67 -9.84 35.54
C GLY A 125 -9.16 -8.41 35.35
N MET A 126 -7.99 -8.23 34.72
CA MET A 126 -7.35 -6.93 34.45
C MET A 126 -7.57 -6.44 33.02
N GLY A 127 -8.68 -6.81 32.38
CA GLY A 127 -8.96 -6.44 30.99
C GLY A 127 -9.02 -4.93 30.74
N SER A 128 -9.48 -4.15 31.73
CA SER A 128 -9.53 -2.68 31.65
C SER A 128 -8.15 -2.05 31.45
N LEU A 129 -7.09 -2.61 32.05
CA LEU A 129 -5.73 -2.10 31.89
C LEU A 129 -5.21 -2.36 30.47
N ALA A 130 -5.57 -3.49 29.88
CA ALA A 130 -5.21 -3.82 28.51
C ALA A 130 -5.96 -2.93 27.50
N ASP A 131 -7.24 -2.66 27.76
CA ASP A 131 -8.07 -1.76 26.95
C ASP A 131 -7.53 -0.31 26.98
N GLU A 132 -7.14 0.19 28.16
CA GLU A 132 -6.51 1.51 28.29
C GLU A 132 -5.15 1.56 27.57
N GLY A 133 -4.36 0.48 27.62
CA GLY A 133 -3.12 0.36 26.84
C GLY A 133 -3.37 0.52 25.34
N VAL A 134 -4.33 -0.21 24.77
CA VAL A 134 -4.70 -0.10 23.35
C VAL A 134 -5.19 1.31 23.01
N LYS A 135 -6.09 1.87 23.81
CA LYS A 135 -6.62 3.22 23.61
C LYS A 135 -5.50 4.26 23.53
N LEU A 136 -4.51 4.12 24.40
CA LEU A 136 -3.37 5.00 24.49
C LEU A 136 -2.41 4.91 23.28
N LEU A 137 -2.19 3.72 22.72
CA LEU A 137 -1.48 3.58 21.44
C LEU A 137 -2.20 4.34 20.32
N ASN A 138 -3.53 4.26 20.28
CA ASN A 138 -4.35 4.94 19.27
C ASN A 138 -4.38 6.46 19.50
N ARG A 139 -4.37 6.95 20.74
CA ARG A 139 -4.23 8.40 21.01
C ARG A 139 -2.90 8.95 20.53
N ALA A 140 -1.81 8.21 20.74
CA ALA A 140 -0.51 8.61 20.21
C ALA A 140 -0.48 8.66 18.68
N ALA A 141 -1.20 7.76 18.00
CA ALA A 141 -1.37 7.80 16.55
C ALA A 141 -2.20 8.99 16.09
N GLU A 142 -3.35 9.25 16.73
CA GLU A 142 -4.23 10.40 16.45
C GLU A 142 -3.45 11.73 16.54
N ASP A 143 -2.62 11.89 17.58
CA ASP A 143 -1.75 13.06 17.77
C ASP A 143 -0.65 13.16 16.70
N ALA A 144 -0.06 12.04 16.29
CA ALA A 144 1.03 12.05 15.32
C ALA A 144 0.56 12.39 13.90
N VAL A 145 -0.64 11.95 13.52
CA VAL A 145 -1.19 12.18 12.17
C VAL A 145 -1.38 13.66 11.84
N THR A 146 -1.48 14.55 12.83
CA THR A 146 -1.59 15.99 12.58
C THR A 146 -0.41 16.56 11.77
N GLU A 147 0.76 15.91 11.82
CA GLU A 147 1.97 16.34 11.09
C GLU A 147 1.97 15.91 9.61
N ALA A 148 1.02 15.08 9.18
CA ALA A 148 1.05 14.45 7.86
C ALA A 148 0.70 15.43 6.73
N ALA A 149 -0.21 16.37 6.99
CA ALA A 149 -0.77 17.27 5.99
C ALA A 149 0.29 18.07 5.18
N PRO A 150 1.27 18.76 5.80
CA PRO A 150 2.29 19.50 5.05
C PRO A 150 3.19 18.59 4.21
N ILE A 151 3.49 17.38 4.70
CA ILE A 151 4.35 16.41 4.01
C ILE A 151 3.68 15.93 2.71
N PHE A 152 2.40 15.56 2.80
CA PHE A 152 1.66 15.15 1.61
C PHE A 152 1.42 16.29 0.64
N THR A 153 1.08 17.49 1.15
CA THR A 153 0.90 18.68 0.31
C THR A 153 2.14 18.94 -0.53
N LYS A 154 3.33 18.86 0.08
CA LYS A 154 4.61 18.99 -0.63
C LYS A 154 4.81 17.91 -1.70
N ALA A 155 4.51 16.65 -1.40
CA ALA A 155 4.66 15.56 -2.36
C ALA A 155 3.70 15.66 -3.55
N ILE A 156 2.45 16.08 -3.30
CA ILE A 156 1.41 16.27 -4.33
C ILE A 156 1.75 17.46 -5.23
N THR A 157 2.12 18.59 -4.63
CA THR A 157 2.50 19.80 -5.40
C THR A 157 3.73 19.56 -6.26
N SER A 158 4.71 18.79 -5.76
CA SER A 158 5.93 18.40 -6.49
C SER A 158 5.73 17.34 -7.57
N MET A 159 4.55 16.72 -7.70
CA MET A 159 4.26 15.72 -8.72
C MET A 159 4.33 16.33 -10.12
N THR A 160 5.04 15.69 -11.05
CA THR A 160 5.11 16.18 -12.43
C THR A 160 3.85 15.84 -13.23
N ILE A 161 3.67 16.48 -14.38
CA ILE A 161 2.57 16.13 -15.31
C ILE A 161 2.70 14.68 -15.77
N THR A 162 3.92 14.22 -16.01
CA THR A 162 4.22 12.83 -16.42
C THR A 162 3.86 11.84 -15.32
N ASP A 163 4.25 12.11 -14.07
CA ASP A 163 3.88 11.27 -12.92
C ASP A 163 2.35 11.17 -12.80
N ALA A 164 1.66 12.30 -12.90
CA ALA A 164 0.21 12.33 -12.79
C ALA A 164 -0.48 11.50 -13.89
N LYS A 165 -0.02 11.63 -15.14
CA LYS A 165 -0.52 10.82 -16.26
C LYS A 165 -0.27 9.33 -16.03
N ASN A 166 0.93 8.97 -15.59
CA ASN A 166 1.28 7.56 -15.32
C ASN A 166 0.42 6.98 -14.19
N ILE A 167 0.19 7.74 -13.12
CA ILE A 167 -0.67 7.33 -12.01
C ILE A 167 -2.12 7.12 -12.46
N LEU A 168 -2.67 8.04 -13.26
CA LEU A 168 -4.04 7.93 -13.77
C LEU A 168 -4.22 6.68 -14.65
N LEU A 169 -3.22 6.37 -15.48
CA LEU A 169 -3.30 5.26 -16.43
C LEU A 169 -2.96 3.89 -15.83
N SER A 170 -2.37 3.87 -14.64
CA SER A 170 -1.93 2.67 -13.92
C SER A 170 -3.04 2.05 -13.06
N SER A 171 -2.66 1.10 -12.19
CA SER A 171 -3.52 0.38 -11.24
C SER A 171 -4.21 1.29 -10.22
N ASP A 172 -5.21 0.73 -9.54
CA ASP A 172 -6.10 1.47 -8.64
C ASP A 172 -5.42 2.07 -7.39
N ASN A 173 -4.22 1.63 -7.07
CA ASN A 173 -3.42 2.08 -5.93
C ASN A 173 -2.19 2.92 -6.34
N ALA A 174 -2.09 3.31 -7.61
CA ALA A 174 -0.88 3.96 -8.13
C ALA A 174 -0.56 5.29 -7.44
N ALA A 175 -1.58 6.06 -7.05
CA ALA A 175 -1.38 7.34 -6.39
C ALA A 175 -0.93 7.14 -4.93
N THR A 176 -1.52 6.17 -4.24
CA THR A 176 -1.13 5.75 -2.90
C THR A 176 0.33 5.29 -2.88
N ASN A 177 0.73 4.41 -3.81
CA ASN A 177 2.11 3.92 -3.91
C ASN A 177 3.11 5.05 -4.20
N TYR A 178 2.73 6.00 -5.06
CA TYR A 178 3.52 7.20 -5.29
C TYR A 178 3.73 7.99 -4.00
N LEU A 179 2.66 8.27 -3.27
CA LEU A 179 2.73 9.01 -2.00
C LEU A 179 3.58 8.27 -0.98
N GLN A 180 3.36 6.96 -0.79
CA GLN A 180 4.19 6.11 0.08
C GLN A 180 5.67 6.28 -0.22
N THR A 181 6.06 6.08 -1.47
CA THR A 181 7.46 6.18 -1.91
C THR A 181 8.05 7.57 -1.66
N LYS A 182 7.24 8.64 -1.78
CA LYS A 182 7.72 10.02 -1.64
C LYS A 182 7.69 10.55 -0.21
N THR A 183 6.86 10.02 0.67
CA THR A 183 6.61 10.62 1.99
C THR A 183 6.92 9.72 3.18
N GLN A 184 7.04 8.39 3.02
CA GLN A 184 7.15 7.47 4.16
C GLN A 184 8.26 7.81 5.15
N SER A 185 9.47 8.11 4.68
CA SER A 185 10.60 8.49 5.55
C SER A 185 10.36 9.82 6.28
N GLN A 186 9.74 10.79 5.61
CA GLN A 186 9.41 12.09 6.18
C GLN A 186 8.30 11.97 7.23
N LEU A 187 7.28 11.15 6.96
CA LEU A 187 6.22 10.84 7.91
C LEU A 187 6.78 10.17 9.15
N PHE A 188 7.65 9.18 8.99
CA PHE A 188 8.30 8.51 10.12
C PHE A 188 9.08 9.49 10.99
N THR A 189 9.90 10.33 10.36
CA THR A 189 10.70 11.35 11.07
C THR A 189 9.82 12.36 11.81
N ALA A 190 8.68 12.77 11.22
CA ALA A 190 7.77 13.74 11.83
C ALA A 190 6.88 13.13 12.93
N PHE A 191 6.44 11.87 12.75
CA PHE A 191 5.52 11.21 13.66
C PHE A 191 6.21 10.71 14.92
N GLN A 192 7.43 10.15 14.80
CA GLN A 192 8.15 9.57 15.93
C GLN A 192 8.22 10.48 17.18
N PRO A 193 8.61 11.78 17.08
CA PRO A 193 8.63 12.64 18.27
C PRO A 193 7.24 12.92 18.83
N LYS A 194 6.18 12.94 18.00
CA LYS A 194 4.80 13.12 18.47
C LYS A 194 4.30 11.89 19.19
N VAL A 195 4.49 10.71 18.61
CA VAL A 195 4.18 9.43 19.26
C VAL A 195 4.89 9.34 20.60
N LYS A 196 6.20 9.61 20.64
CA LYS A 196 6.99 9.59 21.87
C LYS A 196 6.47 10.58 22.90
N ALA A 197 6.16 11.80 22.50
CA ALA A 197 5.62 12.81 23.39
C ALA A 197 4.23 12.41 23.92
N SER A 198 3.37 11.87 23.06
CA SER A 198 2.02 11.45 23.43
C SER A 198 2.06 10.28 24.40
N LEU A 199 2.83 9.22 24.10
CA LEU A 199 3.05 8.10 25.02
C LEU A 199 3.65 8.60 26.36
N GLY A 200 4.66 9.47 26.33
CA GLY A 200 5.25 10.02 27.55
C GLY A 200 4.31 10.88 28.39
N LYS A 201 3.38 11.63 27.77
CA LYS A 201 2.46 12.56 28.47
C LYS A 201 1.33 11.87 29.23
N VAL A 202 0.83 10.75 28.73
CA VAL A 202 -0.44 10.16 29.21
C VAL A 202 -0.24 9.08 30.28
N GLY A 203 0.92 9.04 30.93
CA GLY A 203 1.26 7.95 31.84
C GLY A 203 1.38 6.61 31.11
N ALA A 204 1.56 6.59 29.77
CA ALA A 204 1.79 5.37 29.02
C ALA A 204 2.99 4.65 29.56
N ASP A 205 4.10 5.35 29.77
CA ASP A 205 5.31 4.76 30.33
C ASP A 205 5.03 4.11 31.69
N THR A 206 4.10 4.67 32.47
CA THR A 206 3.70 4.11 33.77
C THR A 206 2.73 2.93 33.64
N VAL A 207 1.65 3.08 32.87
CA VAL A 207 0.68 2.01 32.55
C VAL A 207 1.41 0.83 31.91
N TRP A 208 2.32 1.11 30.98
CA TRP A 208 3.13 0.17 30.23
C TRP A 208 4.20 -0.49 31.09
N LYS A 209 4.95 0.27 31.89
CA LYS A 209 5.89 -0.30 32.87
C LYS A 209 5.16 -1.19 33.88
N ASN A 210 3.97 -0.79 34.33
CA ASN A 210 3.14 -1.61 35.21
C ASN A 210 2.63 -2.87 34.51
N LEU A 211 2.22 -2.77 33.24
CA LEU A 211 1.77 -3.88 32.41
C LEU A 211 2.88 -4.92 32.24
N ILE A 212 4.05 -4.49 31.77
CA ILE A 212 5.22 -5.33 31.55
C ILE A 212 5.72 -5.88 32.89
N SER A 213 5.83 -5.06 33.93
CA SER A 213 6.29 -5.52 35.24
C SER A 213 5.39 -6.61 35.79
N LYS A 214 4.06 -6.45 35.75
CA LYS A 214 3.13 -7.49 36.21
C LYS A 214 3.28 -8.76 35.37
N TYR A 215 3.32 -8.65 34.05
CA TYR A 215 3.50 -9.80 33.17
C TYR A 215 4.82 -10.54 33.43
N ASN A 216 5.93 -9.81 33.54
CA ASN A 216 7.25 -10.39 33.81
C ASN A 216 7.28 -11.08 35.17
N THR A 217 6.65 -10.50 36.20
CA THR A 217 6.51 -11.15 37.53
C THR A 217 5.69 -12.44 37.46
N PHE A 218 4.59 -12.47 36.68
CA PHE A 218 3.73 -13.64 36.58
C PHE A 218 4.27 -14.74 35.65
N THR A 219 5.03 -14.38 34.62
CA THR A 219 5.45 -15.32 33.55
C THR A 219 6.95 -15.61 33.50
N GLY A 220 7.77 -14.83 34.21
CA GLY A 220 9.24 -14.94 34.16
C GLY A 220 9.87 -14.53 32.84
N GLN A 221 9.11 -13.98 31.90
CA GLN A 221 9.60 -13.55 30.58
C GLN A 221 10.00 -12.08 30.58
N SER A 222 10.97 -11.71 29.75
CA SER A 222 11.33 -10.30 29.51
C SER A 222 10.84 -9.88 28.14
N VAL A 223 9.95 -8.88 28.09
CA VAL A 223 9.46 -8.30 26.84
C VAL A 223 9.94 -6.86 26.71
N THR A 224 10.75 -6.60 25.69
CA THR A 224 11.20 -5.27 25.30
C THR A 224 10.68 -5.00 23.89
N THR A 225 9.57 -4.27 23.78
CA THR A 225 9.05 -3.80 22.48
C THR A 225 9.18 -2.30 22.42
N ASP A 226 9.82 -1.79 21.36
CA ASP A 226 9.82 -0.35 21.09
C ASP A 226 8.43 0.05 20.58
N LEU A 227 7.60 0.52 21.51
CA LEU A 227 6.27 1.00 21.18
C LEU A 227 6.30 2.27 20.33
N ASN A 228 7.33 3.10 20.43
CA ASN A 228 7.40 4.34 19.66
C ASN A 228 7.52 4.00 18.18
N GLU A 229 8.46 3.11 17.83
CA GLU A 229 8.64 2.66 16.45
C GLU A 229 7.42 1.89 15.93
N TYR A 230 6.86 1.00 16.75
CA TYR A 230 5.66 0.24 16.37
C TYR A 230 4.47 1.16 16.09
N VAL A 231 4.11 2.03 17.03
CA VAL A 231 2.97 2.94 16.86
C VAL A 231 3.23 3.90 15.70
N THR A 232 4.45 4.41 15.53
CA THR A 232 4.80 5.27 14.39
C THR A 232 4.56 4.55 13.06
N THR A 233 5.04 3.31 12.95
CA THR A 233 4.88 2.49 11.74
C THR A 233 3.40 2.20 11.46
N GLU A 234 2.65 1.77 12.48
CA GLU A 234 1.23 1.46 12.35
C GLU A 234 0.39 2.71 12.05
N THR A 235 0.78 3.87 12.59
CA THR A 235 0.15 5.15 12.27
C THR A 235 0.31 5.48 10.79
N ILE A 236 1.53 5.33 10.25
CA ILE A 236 1.81 5.55 8.83
C ILE A 236 1.02 4.56 7.96
N ASN A 237 1.02 3.28 8.33
CA ASN A 237 0.24 2.25 7.64
C ASN A 237 -1.26 2.60 7.61
N GLY A 238 -1.80 3.04 8.75
CA GLY A 238 -3.20 3.48 8.87
C GLY A 238 -3.52 4.68 7.98
N VAL A 239 -2.65 5.68 7.97
CA VAL A 239 -2.80 6.85 7.07
C VAL A 239 -2.86 6.41 5.61
N PHE A 240 -1.93 5.56 5.17
CA PHE A 240 -1.93 5.11 3.78
C PHE A 240 -3.09 4.19 3.44
N LYS A 241 -3.61 3.42 4.39
CA LYS A 241 -4.84 2.64 4.19
C LYS A 241 -6.03 3.56 3.91
N MET A 242 -6.20 4.63 4.67
CA MET A 242 -7.26 5.61 4.42
C MET A 242 -7.09 6.34 3.09
N VAL A 243 -5.85 6.61 2.67
CA VAL A 243 -5.56 7.19 1.35
C VAL A 243 -5.91 6.21 0.23
N ALA A 244 -5.56 4.93 0.37
CA ALA A 244 -5.88 3.88 -0.59
C ALA A 244 -7.39 3.71 -0.75
N ASP A 245 -8.13 3.66 0.36
CA ASP A 245 -9.59 3.52 0.34
C ASP A 245 -10.25 4.71 -0.37
N LYS A 246 -9.73 5.93 -0.14
CA LYS A 246 -10.23 7.13 -0.80
C LYS A 246 -9.85 7.18 -2.29
N GLU A 247 -8.64 6.78 -2.66
CA GLU A 247 -8.22 6.66 -4.07
C GLU A 247 -9.12 5.68 -4.81
N SER A 248 -9.33 4.48 -4.24
CA SER A 248 -10.23 3.47 -4.78
C SER A 248 -11.65 4.01 -4.94
N GLY A 249 -12.17 4.73 -3.94
CA GLY A 249 -13.48 5.37 -4.03
C GLY A 249 -13.59 6.40 -5.17
N ILE A 250 -12.58 7.25 -5.38
CA ILE A 250 -12.59 8.25 -6.47
C ILE A 250 -12.53 7.58 -7.85
N ARG A 251 -11.73 6.51 -7.98
CA ARG A 251 -11.62 5.73 -9.22
C ARG A 251 -12.90 4.98 -9.52
N ASN A 252 -13.45 4.27 -8.55
CA ASN A 252 -14.53 3.31 -8.76
C ASN A 252 -15.95 3.86 -8.52
N SER A 253 -16.09 5.07 -7.99
CA SER A 253 -17.41 5.65 -7.67
C SER A 253 -17.55 7.09 -8.19
N PRO A 254 -18.37 7.34 -9.22
CA PRO A 254 -18.63 8.68 -9.74
C PRO A 254 -19.13 9.67 -8.68
N ALA A 255 -19.90 9.20 -7.69
CA ALA A 255 -20.39 10.02 -6.57
C ALA A 255 -19.26 10.62 -5.70
N MET A 256 -18.09 10.00 -5.69
CA MET A 256 -16.91 10.48 -4.94
C MET A 256 -16.12 11.54 -5.72
N ARG A 257 -16.47 11.80 -6.99
CA ARG A 257 -15.87 12.83 -7.84
C ARG A 257 -16.66 14.12 -7.68
N THR A 258 -16.45 14.77 -6.54
CA THR A 258 -17.27 15.91 -6.08
C THR A 258 -17.00 17.20 -6.84
N THR A 259 -15.92 17.28 -7.61
CA THR A 259 -15.55 18.48 -8.37
C THR A 259 -15.58 18.23 -9.88
N SER A 260 -15.82 19.29 -10.65
CA SER A 260 -15.95 19.21 -12.11
C SER A 260 -14.68 18.69 -12.79
N ILE A 261 -13.50 18.97 -12.22
CA ILE A 261 -12.23 18.45 -12.76
C ILE A 261 -12.07 16.96 -12.46
N LEU A 262 -12.51 16.47 -11.29
CA LEU A 262 -12.48 15.05 -10.96
C LEU A 262 -13.41 14.25 -11.88
N GLN A 263 -14.62 14.76 -12.10
CA GLN A 263 -15.59 14.14 -13.01
C GLN A 263 -15.04 14.05 -14.42
N LYS A 264 -14.37 15.10 -14.92
CA LYS A 264 -13.74 15.11 -16.23
C LYS A 264 -12.58 14.11 -16.33
N VAL A 265 -11.63 14.16 -15.39
CA VAL A 265 -10.40 13.36 -15.45
C VAL A 265 -10.67 11.87 -15.23
N PHE A 266 -11.43 11.51 -14.19
CA PHE A 266 -11.75 10.12 -13.89
C PHE A 266 -12.93 9.59 -14.74
N GLY A 267 -13.82 10.46 -15.23
CA GLY A 267 -14.82 10.06 -16.22
C GLY A 267 -14.20 9.68 -17.58
N ALA A 268 -13.12 10.35 -17.98
CA ALA A 268 -12.34 9.94 -19.15
C ALA A 268 -11.62 8.60 -18.95
N GLN A 269 -11.30 8.25 -17.70
CA GLN A 269 -10.71 6.95 -17.34
C GLN A 269 -11.74 5.81 -17.43
N ASP A 270 -12.99 6.03 -17.04
CA ASP A 270 -14.07 5.01 -17.07
C ASP A 270 -14.40 4.52 -18.48
N GLY A 271 -14.07 5.30 -19.51
CA GLY A 271 -14.22 4.88 -20.91
C GLY A 271 -13.16 3.89 -21.40
N LYS A 272 -12.31 3.35 -20.51
CA LYS A 272 -11.42 2.20 -20.77
C LYS A 272 -12.22 0.91 -20.90
#